data_AF-A0A1G5RZK8-F1
#
_entry.id   AF-A0A1G5RZK8-F1
#
_cell.length_a   1.000
_cell.length_b   1.000
_cell.length_c   1.000
_cell.angle_alpha   90.00
_cell.angle_beta   90.00
_cell.angle_gamma   90.00
#
_symmetry.space_group_name_H-M   'P 1'
#
loop_
_entity.id
_entity.type
_entity.pdbx_description
1 polymer ?
#
loop_
_entity_poly.entity_id
_entity_poly.type
_entity_poly.pdbx_seq_one_letter_code
_entity_poly.pdbx_strand_id
1 'polypeptide(L)'
;MENMDYVVMLRESLEKKVDILEVLLIRNKEQAAILQDPNTSPDDLEKNMNMKSELIDRIVMLDDGFEQLFNRVKAILDEDRATYADEIRLMQDLIRKITELTADVETTEYKNKEYAKTRFSNIKKDLREVKKSGDVVSSYYKNMMAHNKVDEPAFWDKKK
;
A
#
# COMPACT_ATOMS: atom_id res chain seq x y z
N MET A 1 -30.99 0.48 -16.88
CA MET A 1 -30.05 0.80 -15.80
C MET A 1 -30.61 2.03 -15.12
N GLU A 2 -31.21 1.83 -13.97
CA GLU A 2 -31.77 2.93 -13.18
C GLU A 2 -30.63 3.78 -12.64
N ASN A 3 -30.85 5.09 -12.46
CA ASN A 3 -29.83 6.02 -11.95
C ASN A 3 -29.25 5.57 -10.59
N MET A 4 -30.06 4.86 -9.79
CA MET A 4 -29.63 4.21 -8.55
C MET A 4 -28.50 3.20 -8.76
N ASP A 5 -28.51 2.41 -9.84
CA ASP A 5 -27.48 1.40 -10.10
C ASP A 5 -26.09 2.04 -10.20
N TYR A 6 -25.99 3.21 -10.84
CA TYR A 6 -24.72 3.93 -10.97
C TYR A 6 -24.22 4.47 -9.64
N VAL A 7 -25.12 4.97 -8.79
CA VAL A 7 -24.78 5.47 -7.44
C VAL A 7 -24.30 4.32 -6.57
N VAL A 8 -24.99 3.18 -6.59
CA VAL A 8 -24.61 1.98 -5.83
C VAL A 8 -23.26 1.44 -6.31
N MET A 9 -23.02 1.36 -7.62
CA MET A 9 -21.71 0.94 -8.15
C MET A 9 -20.57 1.85 -7.68
N LEU A 10 -20.82 3.16 -7.56
CA LEU A 10 -19.83 4.12 -7.06
C LEU A 10 -19.51 3.86 -5.58
N ARG A 11 -20.54 3.62 -4.76
CA ARG A 11 -20.37 3.21 -3.36
C ARG A 11 -19.57 1.90 -3.25
N GLU A 12 -19.93 0.88 -4.02
CA GLU A 12 -19.24 -0.41 -4.02
C GLU A 12 -17.76 -0.29 -4.41
N SER A 13 -17.42 0.65 -5.30
CA SER A 13 -16.03 0.94 -5.64
C SER A 13 -15.24 1.44 -4.43
N LEU A 14 -15.85 2.28 -3.58
CA LEU A 14 -15.23 2.74 -2.33
C LEU A 14 -15.09 1.60 -1.31
N GLU A 15 -16.09 0.72 -1.20
CA GLU A 15 -16.02 -0.47 -0.33
C GLU A 15 -14.86 -1.39 -0.73
N LYS A 16 -14.72 -1.67 -2.03
CA LYS A 16 -13.58 -2.45 -2.55
C LYS A 16 -12.24 -1.81 -2.22
N LYS A 17 -12.15 -0.47 -2.28
CA LYS A 17 -10.92 0.26 -1.91
C LYS A 17 -10.62 0.12 -0.42
N VAL A 18 -11.64 0.19 0.45
CA VAL A 18 -11.50 -0.09 1.89
C VAL A 18 -10.94 -1.49 2.12
N ASP A 19 -11.53 -2.52 1.50
CA ASP A 19 -11.08 -3.92 1.68
C ASP A 19 -9.62 -4.10 1.28
N ILE A 20 -9.21 -3.51 0.15
CA ILE A 20 -7.82 -3.61 -0.33
C ILE A 20 -6.86 -2.90 0.63
N LEU A 21 -7.23 -1.72 1.16
CA LEU A 21 -6.41 -1.00 2.13
C LEU A 21 -6.28 -1.76 3.46
N GLU A 22 -7.34 -2.42 3.92
CA GLU A 22 -7.28 -3.28 5.12
C GLU A 22 -6.34 -4.47 4.90
N VAL A 23 -6.40 -5.12 3.74
CA VAL A 23 -5.47 -6.20 3.38
C VAL A 23 -4.04 -5.67 3.27
N LEU A 24 -3.83 -4.49 2.68
CA LEU A 24 -2.51 -3.87 2.58
C LEU A 24 -1.92 -3.57 3.97
N LEU A 25 -2.73 -3.11 4.92
CA LEU A 25 -2.32 -2.90 6.30
C LEU A 25 -1.91 -4.22 6.99
N ILE A 26 -2.61 -5.33 6.70
CA ILE A 26 -2.19 -6.67 7.16
C ILE A 26 -0.83 -7.04 6.57
N ARG A 27 -0.62 -6.83 5.26
CA ARG A 27 0.67 -7.09 4.61
C ARG A 27 1.80 -6.24 5.18
N ASN A 28 1.53 -5.00 5.59
CA ASN A 28 2.51 -4.18 6.31
C ASN A 28 2.89 -4.76 7.66
N LYS A 29 1.93 -5.30 8.42
CA LYS A 29 2.22 -5.98 9.71
C LYS A 29 3.04 -7.26 9.50
N GLU A 30 2.72 -8.04 8.47
CA GLU A 30 3.51 -9.22 8.08
C GLU A 30 4.93 -8.84 7.68
N GLN A 31 5.10 -7.78 6.89
CA GLN A 31 6.42 -7.28 6.50
C GLN A 31 7.25 -6.88 7.74
N ALA A 32 6.64 -6.23 8.73
CA ALA A 32 7.31 -5.90 9.98
C ALA A 32 7.83 -7.17 10.69
N ALA A 33 7.00 -8.21 10.79
CA ALA A 33 7.39 -9.48 11.38
C ALA A 33 8.54 -10.14 10.60
N ILE A 34 8.47 -10.13 9.26
CA ILE A 34 9.52 -10.66 8.38
C ILE A 34 10.84 -9.93 8.62
N LEU A 35 10.81 -8.60 8.69
CA LEU A 35 12.02 -7.78 8.83
C LEU A 35 12.66 -7.85 10.22
N GLN A 36 11.88 -8.19 11.25
CA GLN A 36 12.34 -8.29 12.63
C GLN A 36 12.82 -9.69 13.01
N ASP A 37 12.29 -10.75 12.39
CA ASP A 37 12.75 -12.11 12.65
C ASP A 37 14.09 -12.39 11.94
N PRO A 38 15.14 -12.76 12.68
CA PRO A 38 16.43 -13.07 12.07
C PRO A 38 16.44 -14.32 11.19
N ASN A 39 15.45 -15.21 11.32
CA ASN A 39 15.40 -16.49 10.61
C ASN A 39 14.64 -16.44 9.29
N THR A 40 13.97 -15.31 8.99
CA THR A 40 13.22 -15.15 7.74
C THR A 40 14.15 -15.07 6.55
N SER A 41 13.72 -15.70 5.46
CA SER A 41 14.45 -15.67 4.20
C SER A 41 14.11 -14.41 3.41
N PRO A 42 14.94 -14.00 2.44
CA PRO A 42 14.58 -12.85 1.63
C PRO A 42 13.51 -13.18 0.58
N ASP A 43 13.30 -14.46 0.27
CA ASP A 43 12.16 -14.91 -0.55
C ASP A 43 10.83 -14.58 0.14
N ASP A 44 10.78 -14.69 1.49
CA ASP A 44 9.59 -14.29 2.27
C ASP A 44 9.31 -12.79 2.14
N LEU A 45 10.36 -11.97 2.18
CA LEU A 45 10.25 -10.52 2.00
C LEU A 45 9.84 -10.16 0.57
N GLU A 46 10.44 -10.79 -0.45
CA GLU A 46 10.12 -10.56 -1.86
C GLU A 46 8.66 -10.94 -2.15
N LYS A 47 8.19 -12.09 -1.63
CA LYS A 47 6.80 -12.50 -1.75
C LYS A 47 5.85 -11.48 -1.13
N ASN A 48 6.15 -11.00 0.08
CA ASN A 48 5.34 -9.97 0.73
C ASN A 48 5.31 -8.67 -0.11
N MET A 49 6.45 -8.22 -0.63
CA MET A 49 6.52 -7.02 -1.48
C MET A 49 5.70 -7.17 -2.77
N ASN A 50 5.79 -8.32 -3.44
CA ASN A 50 5.02 -8.59 -4.66
C ASN A 50 3.50 -8.57 -4.39
N MET A 51 3.06 -9.21 -3.29
CA MET A 51 1.64 -9.16 -2.90
C MET A 51 1.16 -7.74 -2.60
N LYS A 52 2.02 -6.89 -2.02
CA LYS A 52 1.69 -5.47 -1.80
C LYS A 52 1.60 -4.69 -3.10
N SER A 53 2.53 -4.91 -4.04
CA SER A 53 2.49 -4.30 -5.36
C SER A 53 1.18 -4.62 -6.10
N GLU A 54 0.73 -5.89 -6.09
CA GLU A 54 -0.56 -6.27 -6.70
C GLU A 54 -1.76 -5.53 -6.07
N LEU A 55 -1.74 -5.31 -4.75
CA LEU A 55 -2.80 -4.56 -4.07
C LEU A 55 -2.78 -3.07 -4.47
N ILE A 56 -1.60 -2.47 -4.60
CA ILE A 56 -1.44 -1.09 -5.08
C ILE A 56 -1.94 -0.95 -6.52
N ASP A 57 -1.59 -1.88 -7.41
CA ASP A 57 -2.05 -1.87 -8.79
C ASP A 57 -3.59 -1.94 -8.86
N ARG A 58 -4.21 -2.74 -7.98
CA ARG A 58 -5.67 -2.79 -7.86
C ARG A 58 -6.28 -1.49 -7.35
N ILE A 59 -5.63 -0.79 -6.42
CA ILE A 59 -6.07 0.54 -5.96
C ILE A 59 -6.04 1.53 -7.13
N VAL A 60 -4.95 1.57 -7.90
CA VAL A 60 -4.82 2.46 -9.05
C VAL A 60 -5.92 2.18 -10.08
N MET A 61 -6.16 0.91 -10.41
CA MET A 61 -7.23 0.52 -11.32
C MET A 61 -8.62 0.94 -10.82
N LEU A 62 -8.89 0.81 -9.51
CA LEU A 62 -10.15 1.27 -8.93
C LEU A 62 -10.31 2.78 -9.00
N ASP A 63 -9.23 3.55 -8.79
CA ASP A 63 -9.27 5.01 -8.84
C ASP A 63 -9.57 5.52 -10.26
N ASP A 64 -8.96 4.91 -11.28
CA ASP A 64 -9.23 5.23 -12.68
C ASP A 64 -10.68 4.93 -13.07
N GLY A 65 -11.23 3.81 -12.59
CA GLY A 65 -12.63 3.44 -12.82
C GLY A 65 -13.61 4.32 -12.03
N PHE A 66 -13.24 4.70 -10.81
CA PHE A 66 -14.03 5.55 -9.93
C PHE A 66 -14.21 6.94 -10.53
N GLU A 67 -13.15 7.58 -11.05
CA GLU A 67 -13.23 8.92 -11.63
C GLU A 67 -14.21 8.97 -12.82
N GLN A 68 -14.17 7.95 -13.69
CA GLN A 68 -15.09 7.82 -14.82
C GLN A 68 -16.55 7.69 -14.38
N LEU A 69 -16.80 6.86 -13.36
CA LEU A 69 -18.14 6.64 -12.82
C LEU A 69 -18.66 7.87 -12.05
N PHE A 70 -17.80 8.52 -11.28
CA PHE A 70 -18.14 9.70 -10.49
C PHE A 70 -18.64 10.84 -11.35
N ASN A 71 -18.00 11.10 -12.49
CA ASN A 71 -18.42 12.16 -13.41
C ASN A 71 -19.87 11.98 -13.89
N ARG A 72 -20.30 10.73 -14.09
CA ARG A 72 -21.69 10.41 -14.44
C ARG A 72 -22.63 10.54 -13.24
N VAL A 73 -22.23 9.99 -12.10
CA VAL A 73 -23.03 10.00 -10.87
C VAL A 73 -23.25 11.42 -10.36
N LYS A 74 -22.27 12.31 -10.51
CA LYS A 74 -22.39 13.71 -10.10
C LYS A 74 -23.62 14.40 -10.71
N ALA A 75 -23.84 14.24 -12.02
CA ALA A 75 -25.01 14.81 -12.68
C ALA A 75 -26.33 14.23 -12.12
N ILE A 76 -26.36 12.92 -11.85
CA ILE A 76 -27.51 12.24 -11.25
C ILE A 76 -27.82 12.80 -9.85
N LEU A 77 -26.79 13.01 -9.03
CA LEU A 77 -26.94 13.53 -7.66
C LEU A 77 -27.35 15.01 -7.64
N ASP A 78 -26.93 15.79 -8.62
CA ASP A 78 -27.31 17.21 -8.75
C ASP A 78 -28.79 17.37 -9.15
N GLU A 79 -29.34 16.43 -9.92
CA GLU A 79 -30.77 16.42 -10.33
C GLU A 79 -31.72 16.03 -9.19
N ASP A 80 -31.38 15.01 -8.39
CA ASP A 80 -32.23 14.53 -7.30
C ASP A 80 -31.43 13.97 -6.12
N ARG A 81 -30.83 14.89 -5.35
CA ARG A 81 -30.02 14.53 -4.18
C ARG A 81 -30.79 13.83 -3.07
N ALA A 82 -32.09 14.11 -2.94
CA ALA A 82 -32.90 13.60 -1.84
C ALA A 82 -33.09 12.09 -1.93
N THR A 83 -33.29 11.57 -3.15
CA THR A 83 -33.45 10.13 -3.40
C THR A 83 -32.21 9.31 -3.02
N TYR A 84 -31.01 9.90 -3.11
CA TYR A 84 -29.74 9.20 -2.85
C TYR A 84 -29.09 9.58 -1.51
N ALA A 85 -29.83 10.21 -0.59
CA ALA A 85 -29.28 10.76 0.65
C ALA A 85 -28.52 9.73 1.51
N ASP A 86 -29.05 8.50 1.60
CA ASP A 86 -28.42 7.44 2.39
C ASP A 86 -27.15 6.91 1.73
N GLU A 87 -27.16 6.68 0.41
CA GLU A 87 -25.96 6.30 -0.34
C GLU A 87 -24.86 7.36 -0.25
N ILE A 88 -25.23 8.66 -0.31
CA ILE A 88 -24.27 9.76 -0.13
C ILE A 88 -23.61 9.70 1.25
N ARG A 89 -24.39 9.46 2.31
CA ARG A 89 -23.84 9.34 3.68
C ARG A 89 -22.88 8.17 3.80
N LEU A 90 -23.26 7.00 3.26
CA LEU A 90 -22.39 5.83 3.24
C LEU A 90 -21.08 6.10 2.49
N MET A 91 -21.15 6.72 1.31
CA MET A 91 -19.94 7.10 0.56
C MET A 91 -19.05 8.08 1.34
N GLN A 92 -19.63 9.06 2.04
CA GLN A 92 -18.87 10.00 2.87
C GLN A 92 -18.15 9.30 4.03
N ASP A 93 -18.79 8.34 4.68
CA ASP A 93 -18.17 7.56 5.75
C ASP A 93 -17.08 6.62 5.21
N LEU A 94 -17.30 6.01 4.05
CA LEU A 94 -16.29 5.20 3.36
C LEU A 94 -15.07 6.05 2.98
N ILE A 95 -15.24 7.27 2.46
CA ILE A 95 -14.14 8.19 2.14
C ILE A 95 -13.33 8.55 3.40
N ARG A 96 -14.01 8.78 4.54
CA ARG A 96 -13.33 9.02 5.83
C ARG A 96 -12.50 7.81 6.23
N LYS A 97 -13.09 6.60 6.18
CA LYS A 97 -12.40 5.34 6.48
C LYS A 97 -11.20 5.10 5.56
N ILE A 98 -11.34 5.35 4.25
CA ILE A 98 -10.23 5.26 3.28
C ILE A 98 -9.09 6.20 3.66
N THR A 99 -9.41 7.43 4.08
CA THR A 99 -8.40 8.42 4.48
C THR A 99 -7.63 7.96 5.72
N GLU A 100 -8.35 7.45 6.73
CA GLU A 100 -7.75 6.90 7.95
C GLU A 100 -6.86 5.68 7.65
N LEU A 101 -7.36 4.72 6.88
CA LEU A 101 -6.60 3.52 6.49
C LEU A 101 -5.36 3.87 5.67
N THR A 102 -5.45 4.86 4.78
CA THR A 102 -4.29 5.32 4.00
C THR A 102 -3.20 5.87 4.91
N ALA A 103 -3.55 6.71 5.89
CA ALA A 103 -2.59 7.24 6.86
C ALA A 103 -1.95 6.13 7.72
N ASP A 104 -2.72 5.10 8.09
CA ASP A 104 -2.20 3.93 8.82
C ASP A 104 -1.25 3.09 7.95
N VAL A 105 -1.58 2.87 6.68
CA VAL A 105 -0.71 2.19 5.71
C VAL A 105 0.60 2.97 5.54
N GLU A 106 0.55 4.28 5.32
CA GLU A 106 1.75 5.12 5.17
C GLU A 106 2.63 5.09 6.44
N THR A 107 2.01 5.20 7.61
CA THR A 107 2.71 5.19 8.90
C THR A 107 3.40 3.85 9.15
N THR A 108 2.72 2.74 8.86
CA THR A 108 3.29 1.41 9.01
C THR A 108 4.36 1.12 7.96
N GLU A 109 4.22 1.64 6.75
CA GLU A 109 5.22 1.51 5.69
C GLU A 109 6.51 2.26 6.03
N TYR A 110 6.37 3.46 6.57
CA TYR A 110 7.52 4.22 7.07
C TYR A 110 8.29 3.43 8.14
N LYS A 111 7.58 2.79 9.08
CA LYS A 111 8.23 1.92 10.09
C LYS A 111 8.91 0.72 9.46
N ASN A 112 8.27 0.06 8.49
CA ASN A 112 8.84 -1.08 7.77
C ASN A 112 10.13 -0.70 7.02
N LYS A 113 10.18 0.50 6.43
CA LYS A 113 11.38 1.03 5.80
C LYS A 113 12.54 1.15 6.80
N GLU A 114 12.28 1.60 8.02
CA GLU A 114 13.31 1.67 9.08
C GLU A 114 13.75 0.28 9.57
N TYR A 115 12.83 -0.68 9.68
CA TYR A 115 13.19 -2.07 9.96
C TYR A 115 14.04 -2.69 8.85
N ALA A 116 13.70 -2.43 7.59
CA ALA A 116 14.47 -2.87 6.43
C ALA A 116 15.90 -2.32 6.44
N LYS A 117 16.06 -1.01 6.66
CA LYS A 117 17.39 -0.38 6.81
C LYS A 117 18.22 -1.06 7.90
N THR A 118 17.61 -1.32 9.05
CA THR A 118 18.28 -1.97 10.19
C THR A 118 18.69 -3.40 9.84
N ARG A 119 17.77 -4.20 9.30
CA ARG A 119 18.00 -5.59 8.89
C ARG A 119 19.13 -5.68 7.87
N PHE A 120 19.13 -4.84 6.84
CA PHE A 120 20.18 -4.84 5.82
C PHE A 120 21.52 -4.33 6.32
N SER A 121 21.52 -3.36 7.24
CA SER A 121 22.75 -2.93 7.91
C SER A 121 23.41 -4.07 8.68
N ASN A 122 22.61 -4.86 9.40
CA ASN A 122 23.08 -6.03 10.16
C ASN A 122 23.62 -7.11 9.23
N ILE A 123 22.85 -7.51 8.21
CA ILE A 123 23.31 -8.47 7.20
C ILE A 123 24.65 -8.01 6.61
N LYS A 124 24.79 -6.73 6.25
CA LYS A 124 26.04 -6.19 5.68
C LYS A 124 27.22 -6.28 6.64
N LYS A 125 27.01 -6.14 7.96
CA LYS A 125 28.06 -6.35 8.97
C LYS A 125 28.46 -7.82 9.01
N ASP A 126 27.49 -8.73 9.08
CA ASP A 126 27.73 -10.18 9.09
C ASP A 126 28.51 -10.61 7.85
N LEU A 127 28.15 -10.11 6.66
CA LEU A 127 28.88 -10.41 5.41
C LEU A 127 30.34 -9.93 5.44
N ARG A 128 30.65 -8.84 6.16
CA ARG A 128 32.02 -8.35 6.29
C ARG A 128 32.83 -9.21 7.26
N GLU A 129 32.21 -9.71 8.31
CA GLU A 129 32.86 -10.63 9.27
C GLU A 129 33.10 -11.98 8.61
N VAL A 130 32.12 -12.53 7.89
CA VAL A 130 32.25 -13.80 7.17
C VAL A 130 33.30 -13.75 6.05
N LYS A 131 33.41 -12.64 5.31
CA LYS A 131 34.49 -12.45 4.34
C LYS A 131 35.89 -12.46 4.97
N LYS A 132 36.01 -12.06 6.23
CA LYS A 132 37.27 -12.18 6.97
C LYS A 132 37.52 -13.62 7.44
N SER A 133 36.48 -14.43 7.66
CA SER A 133 36.59 -15.84 8.04
C SER A 133 36.70 -16.83 6.87
N GLY A 134 36.37 -16.40 5.65
CA GLY A 134 36.61 -17.16 4.40
C GLY A 134 35.40 -17.88 3.79
N ASP A 135 34.19 -17.76 4.36
CA ASP A 135 33.01 -18.49 3.85
C ASP A 135 32.27 -17.77 2.71
N VAL A 136 31.66 -18.56 1.82
CA VAL A 136 30.92 -18.07 0.64
C VAL A 136 29.54 -17.54 1.04
N VAL A 137 29.37 -16.22 0.87
CA VAL A 137 28.12 -15.51 1.12
C VAL A 137 27.14 -15.63 -0.05
N SER A 138 25.84 -15.81 0.26
CA SER A 138 24.73 -15.83 -0.71
C SER A 138 24.63 -14.51 -1.51
N SER A 139 24.75 -14.62 -2.84
CA SER A 139 24.63 -13.52 -3.82
C SER A 139 23.29 -12.78 -3.76
N TYR A 140 22.26 -13.42 -3.22
CA TYR A 140 20.89 -12.92 -3.19
C TYR A 140 20.73 -11.64 -2.34
N TYR A 141 21.31 -11.60 -1.14
CA TYR A 141 21.28 -10.39 -0.29
C TYR A 141 22.03 -9.20 -0.91
N LYS A 142 23.10 -9.46 -1.70
CA LYS A 142 23.80 -8.38 -2.40
C LYS A 142 22.91 -7.73 -3.45
N ASN A 143 22.18 -8.54 -4.23
CA ASN A 143 21.28 -8.04 -5.26
C ASN A 143 20.10 -7.28 -4.62
N MET A 144 19.50 -7.82 -3.57
CA MET A 144 18.38 -7.16 -2.89
C MET A 144 18.79 -5.83 -2.21
N MET A 145 19.98 -5.75 -1.61
CA MET A 145 20.49 -4.48 -1.09
C MET A 145 20.82 -3.46 -2.18
N ALA A 146 21.16 -3.91 -3.39
CA ALA A 146 21.37 -3.02 -4.53
C ALA A 146 20.04 -2.42 -5.02
N HIS A 147 18.95 -3.19 -4.96
CA HIS A 147 17.60 -2.71 -5.30
C HIS A 147 16.97 -1.83 -4.21
N ASN A 148 17.21 -2.10 -2.92
CA ASN A 148 16.77 -1.25 -1.80
C ASN A 148 17.55 0.08 -1.65
N LYS A 149 18.39 0.43 -2.62
CA LYS A 149 19.09 1.72 -2.67
C LYS A 149 18.31 2.84 -3.37
N VAL A 150 17.07 2.57 -3.77
CA VAL A 150 16.24 3.51 -4.53
C VAL A 150 15.06 3.96 -3.68
N ASP A 151 14.74 5.25 -3.80
CA ASP A 151 13.68 6.02 -3.15
C ASP A 151 14.01 6.64 -1.77
N GLU A 152 14.97 7.56 -1.76
CA GLU A 152 14.69 8.86 -1.13
C GLU A 152 13.45 9.45 -1.81
N PRO A 153 12.36 9.78 -1.08
CA PRO A 153 11.26 10.49 -1.71
C PRO A 153 11.76 11.89 -2.06
N ALA A 154 12.09 12.10 -3.34
CA ALA A 154 12.32 13.40 -3.95
C ALA A 154 11.00 14.20 -4.07
N PHE A 155 10.19 14.18 -3.01
CA PHE A 155 8.90 14.85 -2.91
C PHE A 155 8.77 15.57 -1.57
N TRP A 156 9.76 16.39 -1.19
CA TRP A 156 9.58 17.42 -0.15
C TRP A 156 10.36 18.71 -0.43
N ASP A 157 10.55 19.08 -1.70
CA ASP A 157 10.91 20.47 -2.00
C ASP A 157 9.96 21.11 -3.01
N LYS A 158 8.84 21.60 -2.47
CA LYS A 158 8.25 22.87 -2.89
C LYS A 158 7.69 23.57 -1.67
N LYS A 159 8.49 24.46 -1.06
CA LYS A 159 8.11 25.84 -0.71
C LYS A 159 9.18 26.48 0.19
N LYS A 160 9.97 27.37 -0.41
CA LYS A 160 10.04 28.78 -0.02
C LYS A 160 10.44 29.63 -1.22
#